data_AF-A0A1D2XC21-F1
#
_entry.id   AF-A0A1D2XC21-F1
#
_cell.length_a   1.000
_cell.length_b   1.000
_cell.length_c   1.000
_cell.angle_alpha   90.00
_cell.angle_beta   90.00
_cell.angle_gamma   90.00
#
_symmetry.space_group_name_H-M   'P 1'
#
loop_
_entity.id
_entity.type
_entity.pdbx_description
1 polymer ?
#
loop_
_entity_poly.entity_id
_entity_poly.type
_entity_poly.pdbx_seq_one_letter_code
_entity_poly.pdbx_strand_id
1 'polypeptide(L)'
;MINIVGTDDQVTVLNLFKSSQYHLGGFRFSDGATLTLDELAASNPVYNVISGNESDNTLTGVLGNNVISGGAGNDVLNGQSKTDQLLGEAGDDYLYGNGGNDYLEGGDGSDIYYFATNGGADIINNQSSTSDNQDVLQLSGIEEENLWFTRYGDHLLIDVIGSDDQITVQDWFNSDAQKLDEIRTGDSVLLANKVESLVSAMAAFGAPPAGGADLSKEVRDEITPVITASWQAA
;
A
#
# COMPACT_ATOMS: atom_id res chain seq x y z
N MET A 1 -19.72 22.64 -5.71
CA MET A 1 -20.68 23.50 -6.42
C MET A 1 -20.47 23.26 -7.91
N ILE A 2 -21.55 23.05 -8.67
CA ILE A 2 -21.53 22.78 -10.11
C ILE A 2 -22.19 23.98 -10.79
N ASN A 3 -21.44 24.69 -11.63
CA ASN A 3 -21.94 25.84 -12.37
C ASN A 3 -22.32 25.40 -13.78
N ILE A 4 -23.51 25.79 -14.25
CA ILE A 4 -23.94 25.50 -15.62
C ILE A 4 -23.38 26.61 -16.52
N VAL A 5 -22.36 26.27 -17.31
CA VAL A 5 -21.66 27.24 -18.15
C VAL A 5 -22.63 27.90 -19.13
N GLY A 6 -22.65 29.23 -19.15
CA GLY A 6 -23.53 30.03 -20.01
C GLY A 6 -24.88 30.37 -19.38
N THR A 7 -25.14 29.99 -18.13
CA THR A 7 -26.30 30.43 -17.35
C THR A 7 -25.85 30.92 -15.96
N ASP A 8 -26.78 31.52 -15.20
CA ASP A 8 -26.57 31.87 -13.79
C ASP A 8 -26.91 30.70 -12.84
N ASP A 9 -27.27 29.54 -13.39
CA ASP A 9 -27.74 28.39 -12.62
C ASP A 9 -26.58 27.63 -11.98
N GLN A 10 -26.83 27.18 -10.76
CA GLN A 10 -25.86 26.47 -9.94
C GLN A 10 -26.54 25.33 -9.21
N VAL A 11 -25.84 24.21 -9.10
CA VAL A 11 -26.23 23.08 -8.25
C VAL A 11 -25.18 22.89 -7.18
N THR A 12 -25.59 22.98 -5.92
CA THR A 12 -24.72 22.65 -4.78
C THR A 12 -25.11 21.29 -4.24
N VAL A 13 -24.18 20.34 -4.33
CA VAL A 13 -24.28 19.06 -3.65
C VAL A 13 -23.53 19.17 -2.34
N LEU A 14 -24.26 19.08 -1.23
CA LEU A 14 -23.68 19.17 0.11
C LEU A 14 -23.09 17.84 0.52
N ASN A 15 -21.97 17.88 1.24
CA ASN A 15 -21.27 16.72 1.81
C ASN A 15 -20.79 15.68 0.78
N LEU A 16 -20.81 16.00 -0.52
CA LEU A 16 -20.45 15.06 -1.60
C LEU A 16 -19.08 14.41 -1.40
N PHE A 17 -18.14 15.10 -0.75
CA PHE A 17 -16.77 14.64 -0.48
C PHE A 17 -16.51 14.35 1.00
N LYS A 18 -17.54 14.41 1.86
CA LYS A 18 -17.34 14.34 3.32
C LYS A 18 -17.14 12.90 3.81
N SER A 19 -17.89 11.95 3.25
CA SER A 19 -17.66 10.52 3.47
C SER A 19 -18.45 9.70 2.46
N SER A 20 -18.09 8.42 2.33
CA SER A 20 -18.69 7.46 1.41
C SER A 20 -20.23 7.37 1.50
N GLN A 21 -20.82 7.65 2.65
CA GLN A 21 -22.28 7.64 2.86
C GLN A 21 -23.02 8.77 2.10
N TYR A 22 -22.31 9.83 1.71
CA TYR A 22 -22.87 10.99 1.01
C TYR A 22 -22.50 11.03 -0.48
N HIS A 23 -21.77 10.02 -0.96
CA HIS A 23 -21.34 9.95 -2.35
C HIS A 23 -22.53 9.66 -3.26
N LEU A 24 -22.69 10.50 -4.29
CA LEU A 24 -23.55 10.18 -5.43
C LEU A 24 -22.84 9.13 -6.30
N GLY A 25 -23.59 8.24 -6.96
CA GLY A 25 -23.00 7.31 -7.94
C GLY A 25 -22.43 7.98 -9.21
N GLY A 26 -22.57 9.30 -9.32
CA GLY A 26 -22.16 10.10 -10.47
C GLY A 26 -23.28 11.03 -10.96
N PHE A 27 -22.92 11.88 -11.92
CA PHE A 27 -23.85 12.74 -12.65
C PHE A 27 -24.17 12.09 -13.99
N ARG A 28 -25.43 12.11 -14.40
CA ARG A 28 -25.86 11.63 -15.72
C ARG A 28 -26.46 12.79 -16.51
N PHE A 29 -25.99 12.95 -17.74
CA PHE A 29 -26.41 13.99 -18.65
C PHE A 29 -27.45 13.46 -19.66
N SER A 30 -28.19 14.36 -20.27
CA SER A 30 -29.30 14.05 -21.19
C SER A 30 -28.86 13.37 -22.49
N ASP A 31 -27.60 13.55 -22.89
CA ASP A 31 -26.97 12.87 -24.03
C ASP A 31 -26.54 11.43 -23.70
N GLY A 32 -26.74 11.00 -22.44
CA GLY A 32 -26.34 9.68 -21.95
C GLY A 32 -24.94 9.63 -21.36
N ALA A 33 -24.15 10.72 -21.43
CA ALA A 33 -22.86 10.79 -20.78
C ALA A 33 -23.02 10.69 -19.25
N THR A 34 -22.03 10.10 -18.60
CA THR A 34 -21.91 10.05 -17.15
C THR A 34 -20.60 10.70 -16.73
N LEU A 35 -20.64 11.47 -15.66
CA LEU A 35 -19.45 11.93 -14.94
C LEU A 35 -19.46 11.24 -13.58
N THR A 36 -18.56 10.28 -13.37
CA THR A 36 -18.42 9.61 -12.08
C THR A 36 -17.75 10.55 -11.08
N LEU A 37 -17.85 10.24 -9.78
CA LEU A 37 -17.11 11.02 -8.79
C LEU A 37 -15.60 10.79 -8.90
N ASP A 38 -15.15 9.64 -9.38
CA ASP A 38 -13.74 9.37 -9.64
C ASP A 38 -13.18 10.27 -10.74
N GLU A 39 -13.96 10.47 -11.80
CA GLU A 39 -13.60 11.38 -12.90
C GLU A 39 -13.59 12.84 -12.42
N LEU A 40 -14.53 13.22 -11.56
CA LEU A 40 -14.56 14.55 -10.96
C LEU A 40 -13.36 14.79 -10.02
N ALA A 41 -13.02 13.83 -9.17
CA ALA A 41 -11.87 13.88 -8.27
C ALA A 41 -10.55 13.92 -9.04
N ALA A 42 -10.43 13.15 -10.13
CA ALA A 42 -9.25 13.18 -11.00
C ALA A 42 -9.04 14.56 -11.67
N SER A 43 -10.12 15.28 -11.97
CA SER A 43 -10.07 16.62 -12.58
C SER A 43 -9.71 17.75 -11.60
N ASN A 44 -9.80 17.48 -10.29
CA ASN A 44 -9.53 18.43 -9.22
C ASN A 44 -8.97 17.67 -8.01
N PRO A 45 -7.65 17.39 -7.97
CA PRO A 45 -7.05 16.61 -6.89
C PRO A 45 -7.18 17.38 -5.58
N VAL A 46 -8.24 17.08 -4.83
CA VAL A 46 -8.40 17.52 -3.46
C VAL A 46 -7.58 16.55 -2.62
N TYR A 47 -6.54 17.05 -1.96
CA TYR A 47 -5.93 16.34 -0.84
C TYR A 47 -6.87 16.49 0.36
N ASN A 48 -7.41 15.37 0.82
CA ASN A 48 -8.22 15.36 2.04
C ASN A 48 -7.31 15.06 3.22
N VAL A 49 -7.35 15.90 4.25
CA VAL A 49 -6.61 15.66 5.49
C VAL A 49 -7.58 15.09 6.52
N ILE A 50 -7.26 13.89 6.99
CA ILE A 50 -8.01 13.15 8.02
C ILE A 50 -7.03 12.92 9.16
N SER A 51 -7.40 13.31 10.37
CA SER A 51 -6.55 13.18 11.55
C SER A 51 -7.33 12.55 12.68
N GLY A 52 -6.71 11.59 13.33
CA GLY A 52 -7.17 11.01 14.57
C GLY A 52 -6.80 11.84 15.78
N ASN A 53 -6.67 11.18 16.93
CA ASN A 53 -6.38 11.80 18.21
C ASN A 53 -5.48 10.89 19.06
N GLU A 54 -5.51 10.99 20.38
CA GLU A 54 -4.66 10.19 21.27
C GLU A 54 -5.29 8.83 21.66
N SER A 55 -6.34 8.41 20.97
CA SER A 55 -7.07 7.16 21.24
C SER A 55 -7.18 6.37 19.94
N ASP A 56 -7.34 5.06 20.06
CA ASP A 56 -7.60 4.14 18.96
C ASP A 56 -8.70 4.66 18.01
N ASN A 57 -8.38 4.79 16.73
CA ASN A 57 -9.23 5.33 15.69
C ASN A 57 -9.39 4.35 14.53
N THR A 58 -10.51 4.51 13.83
CA THR A 58 -10.72 3.86 12.53
C THR A 58 -10.98 4.96 11.53
N LEU A 59 -9.99 5.25 10.70
CA LEU A 59 -9.99 6.35 9.75
C LEU A 59 -10.05 5.78 8.34
N THR A 60 -10.95 6.32 7.53
CA THR A 60 -11.13 5.90 6.14
C THR A 60 -11.11 7.11 5.25
N GLY A 61 -10.27 7.04 4.20
CA GLY A 61 -10.16 8.00 3.14
C GLY A 61 -11.50 8.29 2.46
N VAL A 62 -11.57 9.44 1.83
CA VAL A 62 -12.68 9.83 0.97
C VAL A 62 -12.21 9.82 -0.48
N LEU A 63 -13.05 10.23 -1.41
CA LEU A 63 -12.68 10.26 -2.83
C LEU A 63 -11.49 11.18 -3.10
N GLY A 64 -10.56 10.70 -3.91
CA GLY A 64 -9.34 11.40 -4.27
C GLY A 64 -8.17 10.95 -3.40
N ASN A 65 -7.11 11.75 -3.39
CA ASN A 65 -5.92 11.48 -2.61
C ASN A 65 -6.13 11.92 -1.16
N ASN A 66 -5.69 11.12 -0.21
CA ASN A 66 -5.86 11.37 1.22
C ASN A 66 -4.50 11.48 1.92
N VAL A 67 -4.46 12.30 2.96
CA VAL A 67 -3.42 12.27 3.99
C VAL A 67 -4.15 11.90 5.28
N ILE A 68 -3.90 10.70 5.78
CA ILE A 68 -4.53 10.15 6.96
C ILE A 68 -3.45 10.00 8.03
N SER A 69 -3.62 10.66 9.17
CA SER A 69 -2.75 10.53 10.35
C SER A 69 -3.58 9.94 11.50
N GLY A 70 -3.08 8.84 12.08
CA GLY A 70 -3.70 8.14 13.21
C GLY A 70 -3.56 8.93 14.50
N GLY A 71 -2.33 9.28 14.85
CA GLY A 71 -2.02 10.03 16.05
C GLY A 71 -1.41 9.12 17.10
N ALA A 72 -1.96 9.10 18.31
CA ALA A 72 -1.55 8.10 19.29
C ALA A 72 -2.67 7.08 19.53
N GLY A 73 -2.29 5.88 19.94
CA GLY A 73 -3.24 4.77 20.11
C GLY A 73 -3.14 3.80 18.93
N ASN A 74 -3.87 2.70 19.02
CA ASN A 74 -3.76 1.64 18.02
C ASN A 74 -4.81 1.88 16.93
N ASP A 75 -4.37 2.35 15.77
CA ASP A 75 -5.22 2.87 14.72
C ASP A 75 -5.43 1.90 13.55
N VAL A 76 -6.54 2.09 12.85
CA VAL A 76 -6.85 1.41 11.59
C VAL A 76 -7.03 2.47 10.51
N LEU A 77 -6.09 2.54 9.57
CA LEU A 77 -6.04 3.54 8.52
C LEU A 77 -6.31 2.90 7.16
N ASN A 78 -7.30 3.41 6.44
CA ASN A 78 -7.67 2.88 5.12
C ASN A 78 -7.71 4.01 4.07
N GLY A 79 -6.77 3.98 3.11
CA GLY A 79 -6.62 4.98 2.04
C GLY A 79 -7.78 4.99 1.04
N GLN A 80 -8.38 3.81 0.80
CA GLN A 80 -9.33 3.49 -0.27
C GLN A 80 -8.66 3.30 -1.62
N SER A 81 -8.94 4.16 -2.59
CA SER A 81 -8.38 4.07 -3.93
C SER A 81 -7.76 5.42 -4.23
N LYS A 82 -6.80 5.44 -5.16
CA LYS A 82 -5.92 6.58 -5.50
C LYS A 82 -4.68 6.60 -4.61
N THR A 83 -3.85 7.62 -4.82
CA THR A 83 -2.57 7.77 -4.12
C THR A 83 -2.82 8.44 -2.79
N ASP A 84 -2.55 7.70 -1.72
CA ASP A 84 -2.77 8.13 -0.35
C ASP A 84 -1.45 8.16 0.45
N GLN A 85 -1.45 8.96 1.52
CA GLN A 85 -0.40 9.00 2.53
C GLN A 85 -1.02 8.62 3.87
N LEU A 86 -0.58 7.50 4.44
CA LEU A 86 -1.07 6.96 5.71
C LEU A 86 0.08 7.03 6.73
N LEU A 87 -0.16 7.68 7.86
CA LEU A 87 0.78 7.86 8.97
C LEU A 87 0.14 7.27 10.23
N GLY A 88 0.65 6.14 10.72
CA GLY A 88 0.22 5.52 11.98
C GLY A 88 0.55 6.41 13.18
N GLU A 89 1.81 6.86 13.20
CA GLU A 89 2.43 7.66 14.26
C GLU A 89 2.78 6.83 15.50
N ALA A 90 1.96 6.74 16.54
CA ALA A 90 2.33 6.03 17.76
C ALA A 90 1.25 5.04 18.21
N GLY A 91 1.61 3.77 18.37
CA GLY A 91 0.70 2.68 18.69
C GLY A 91 0.87 1.53 17.71
N ASP A 92 0.15 0.44 17.93
CA ASP A 92 0.17 -0.70 17.01
C ASP A 92 -0.89 -0.48 15.92
N ASP A 93 -0.45 -0.10 14.71
CA ASP A 93 -1.33 0.39 13.66
C ASP A 93 -1.56 -0.62 12.53
N TYR A 94 -2.73 -0.53 11.89
CA TYR A 94 -3.08 -1.30 10.69
C TYR A 94 -3.28 -0.36 9.51
N LEU A 95 -2.37 -0.44 8.52
CA LEU A 95 -2.33 0.45 7.37
C LEU A 95 -2.76 -0.30 6.09
N TYR A 96 -3.86 0.18 5.49
CA TYR A 96 -4.42 -0.33 4.24
C TYR A 96 -4.37 0.77 3.17
N GLY A 97 -3.32 0.82 2.34
CA GLY A 97 -3.32 1.67 1.14
C GLY A 97 -4.43 1.28 0.17
N ASN A 98 -4.54 -0.04 -0.05
CA ASN A 98 -5.38 -0.70 -1.05
C ASN A 98 -4.92 -0.33 -2.46
N GLY A 99 -5.73 0.32 -3.30
CA GLY A 99 -5.41 0.48 -4.72
C GLY A 99 -4.89 1.87 -5.02
N GLY A 100 -3.64 1.99 -5.44
CA GLY A 100 -3.04 3.31 -5.54
C GLY A 100 -1.55 3.22 -5.82
N ASN A 101 -0.84 4.30 -5.56
CA ASN A 101 0.59 4.21 -5.32
C ASN A 101 0.77 4.96 -4.02
N ASP A 102 0.83 4.24 -2.91
CA ASP A 102 0.62 4.80 -1.59
C ASP A 102 1.93 4.96 -0.83
N TYR A 103 1.93 5.89 0.12
CA TYR A 103 3.00 5.99 1.12
C TYR A 103 2.43 5.61 2.48
N LEU A 104 3.00 4.56 3.07
CA LEU A 104 2.57 3.99 4.35
C LEU A 104 3.70 4.12 5.36
N GLU A 105 3.46 4.81 6.47
CA GLU A 105 4.40 5.00 7.56
C GLU A 105 3.77 4.52 8.86
N GLY A 106 4.31 3.47 9.47
CA GLY A 106 3.79 2.92 10.73
C GLY A 106 4.16 3.82 11.90
N GLY A 107 5.45 3.95 12.18
CA GLY A 107 5.95 4.80 13.25
C GLY A 107 6.36 3.98 14.47
N ASP A 108 5.98 4.45 15.67
CA ASP A 108 6.31 3.80 16.93
C ASP A 108 5.25 2.76 17.30
N GLY A 109 5.55 1.48 17.13
CA GLY A 109 4.70 0.40 17.60
C GLY A 109 4.93 -0.84 16.75
N SER A 110 4.10 -1.86 16.93
CA SER A 110 4.12 -3.06 16.08
C SER A 110 3.05 -2.94 15.00
N ASP A 111 3.48 -2.57 13.80
CA ASP A 111 2.57 -2.16 12.73
C ASP A 111 2.32 -3.26 11.71
N ILE A 112 1.13 -3.22 11.08
CA ILE A 112 0.75 -4.14 10.02
C ILE A 112 0.41 -3.34 8.76
N TYR A 113 1.24 -3.52 7.74
CA TYR A 113 1.04 -3.01 6.39
C TYR A 113 0.33 -4.07 5.57
N TYR A 114 -0.89 -3.79 5.10
CA TYR A 114 -1.65 -4.72 4.29
C TYR A 114 -1.48 -4.42 2.80
N PHE A 115 -1.17 -5.45 2.02
CA PHE A 115 -1.07 -5.36 0.56
C PHE A 115 -1.79 -6.52 -0.12
N ALA A 116 -2.46 -6.23 -1.24
CA ALA A 116 -3.14 -7.22 -2.08
C ALA A 116 -2.92 -6.88 -3.56
N THR A 117 -3.23 -7.82 -4.45
CA THR A 117 -3.13 -7.59 -5.91
C THR A 117 -3.94 -6.39 -6.39
N ASN A 118 -3.46 -5.70 -7.43
CA ASN A 118 -3.94 -4.38 -7.88
C ASN A 118 -3.75 -3.29 -6.83
N GLY A 119 -2.77 -3.47 -5.96
CA GLY A 119 -2.37 -2.47 -4.97
C GLY A 119 -1.60 -1.31 -5.60
N GLY A 120 -0.93 -1.58 -6.73
CA GLY A 120 -0.04 -0.65 -7.42
C GLY A 120 1.34 -0.61 -6.79
N ALA A 121 1.99 0.54 -6.83
CA ALA A 121 3.38 0.71 -6.41
C ALA A 121 3.48 1.49 -5.09
N ASP A 122 3.55 0.75 -3.98
CA ASP A 122 3.53 1.30 -2.63
C ASP A 122 4.94 1.46 -2.04
N ILE A 123 5.05 2.44 -1.17
CA ILE A 123 6.25 2.72 -0.37
C ILE A 123 5.90 2.55 1.10
N ILE A 124 6.62 1.65 1.77
CA ILE A 124 6.55 1.45 3.21
C ILE A 124 7.76 2.10 3.86
N ASN A 125 7.53 2.96 4.85
CA ASN A 125 8.54 3.47 5.75
C ASN A 125 8.23 2.98 7.17
N ASN A 126 9.05 2.08 7.70
CA ASN A 126 8.79 1.54 9.03
C ASN A 126 8.81 2.64 10.11
N GLN A 127 9.77 3.57 9.98
CA GLN A 127 10.02 4.68 10.90
C GLN A 127 10.08 4.30 12.40
N SER A 128 10.31 3.02 12.73
CA SER A 128 10.38 2.59 14.12
C SER A 128 11.57 3.19 14.86
N SER A 129 11.34 3.68 16.08
CA SER A 129 12.39 4.19 16.96
C SER A 129 13.16 3.09 17.70
N THR A 130 12.69 1.84 17.64
CA THR A 130 13.33 0.67 18.27
C THR A 130 13.33 -0.54 17.33
N SER A 131 14.07 -1.59 17.68
CA SER A 131 14.04 -2.87 16.95
C SER A 131 13.28 -3.96 17.71
N ASP A 132 12.57 -3.61 18.78
CA ASP A 132 11.89 -4.57 19.66
C ASP A 132 10.41 -4.77 19.25
N ASN A 133 9.88 -3.88 18.42
CA ASN A 133 8.55 -3.97 17.86
C ASN A 133 8.47 -5.08 16.81
N GLN A 134 7.25 -5.51 16.46
CA GLN A 134 7.01 -6.54 15.46
C GLN A 134 6.24 -5.97 14.27
N ASP A 135 6.99 -5.50 13.28
CA ASP A 135 6.42 -4.88 12.08
C ASP A 135 6.23 -5.92 10.97
N VAL A 136 5.06 -5.90 10.34
CA VAL A 136 4.62 -6.97 9.44
C VAL A 136 4.09 -6.41 8.12
N LEU A 137 4.63 -6.91 7.01
CA LEU A 137 3.94 -6.82 5.72
C LEU A 137 3.02 -8.04 5.54
N GLN A 138 1.71 -7.81 5.60
CA GLN A 138 0.70 -8.81 5.36
C GLN A 138 0.24 -8.79 3.90
N LEU A 139 0.65 -9.80 3.14
CA LEU A 139 0.23 -10.01 1.77
C LEU A 139 -1.03 -10.87 1.72
N SER A 140 -1.97 -10.53 0.82
CA SER A 140 -3.22 -11.26 0.65
C SER A 140 -3.46 -11.64 -0.81
N GLY A 141 -3.66 -12.94 -1.05
CA GLY A 141 -3.88 -13.49 -2.39
C GLY A 141 -2.62 -13.49 -3.27
N ILE A 142 -1.43 -13.39 -2.68
CA ILE A 142 -0.14 -13.38 -3.40
C ILE A 142 0.73 -14.51 -2.85
N GLU A 143 0.89 -15.59 -3.60
CA GLU A 143 1.73 -16.72 -3.16
C GLU A 143 3.22 -16.37 -3.12
N GLU A 144 3.98 -17.05 -2.26
CA GLU A 144 5.44 -16.85 -2.07
C GLU A 144 6.25 -17.00 -3.36
N GLU A 145 5.81 -17.87 -4.27
CA GLU A 145 6.45 -18.11 -5.58
C GLU A 145 6.27 -16.96 -6.58
N ASN A 146 5.34 -16.04 -6.31
CA ASN A 146 5.07 -14.88 -7.14
C ASN A 146 5.72 -13.60 -6.60
N LEU A 147 6.65 -13.72 -5.65
CA LEU A 147 7.38 -12.59 -5.08
C LEU A 147 8.82 -12.57 -5.56
N TRP A 148 9.29 -11.39 -5.95
CA TRP A 148 10.67 -11.16 -6.32
C TRP A 148 11.30 -10.05 -5.49
N PHE A 149 12.39 -10.39 -4.80
CA PHE A 149 13.09 -9.51 -3.89
C PHE A 149 14.35 -8.93 -4.54
N THR A 150 14.41 -7.61 -4.64
CA THR A 150 15.54 -6.88 -5.21
C THR A 150 16.08 -5.88 -4.21
N ARG A 151 17.40 -5.84 -4.01
CA ARG A 151 18.03 -4.73 -3.31
C ARG A 151 18.28 -3.57 -4.27
N TYR A 152 17.78 -2.38 -3.93
CA TYR A 152 18.01 -1.15 -4.66
C TYR A 152 18.58 -0.08 -3.71
N GLY A 153 19.91 0.08 -3.73
CA GLY A 153 20.58 0.91 -2.73
C GLY A 153 20.40 0.34 -1.33
N ASP A 154 19.78 1.14 -0.45
CA ASP A 154 19.44 0.74 0.91
C ASP A 154 17.97 0.28 1.07
N HIS A 155 17.20 0.23 -0.02
CA HIS A 155 15.80 -0.19 -0.02
C HIS A 155 15.64 -1.65 -0.46
N LEU A 156 14.59 -2.29 0.03
CA LEU A 156 14.10 -3.58 -0.45
C LEU A 156 12.92 -3.35 -1.39
N LEU A 157 13.03 -3.83 -2.63
CA LEU A 157 11.92 -3.87 -3.58
C LEU A 157 11.36 -5.28 -3.62
N ILE A 158 10.04 -5.38 -3.63
CA ILE A 158 9.28 -6.63 -3.71
C ILE A 158 8.34 -6.48 -4.91
N ASP A 159 8.69 -7.10 -6.03
CA ASP A 159 7.83 -7.15 -7.21
C ASP A 159 6.88 -8.34 -7.11
N VAL A 160 5.62 -8.14 -7.51
CA VAL A 160 4.64 -9.22 -7.67
C VAL A 160 4.68 -9.71 -9.13
N ILE A 161 5.21 -10.92 -9.33
CA ILE A 161 5.34 -11.52 -10.65
C ILE A 161 3.96 -11.68 -11.29
N GLY A 162 3.84 -11.22 -12.54
CA GLY A 162 2.57 -11.27 -13.28
C GLY A 162 1.69 -10.03 -13.13
N SER A 163 2.09 -9.01 -12.36
CA SER A 163 1.39 -7.73 -12.27
C SER A 163 2.33 -6.52 -12.25
N ASP A 164 1.76 -5.32 -12.28
CA ASP A 164 2.49 -4.05 -12.11
C ASP A 164 2.66 -3.68 -10.63
N ASP A 165 2.25 -4.57 -9.71
CA ASP A 165 2.29 -4.32 -8.28
C ASP A 165 3.73 -4.42 -7.74
N GLN A 166 4.11 -3.46 -6.91
CA GLN A 166 5.42 -3.40 -6.29
C GLN A 166 5.31 -2.81 -4.89
N ILE A 167 6.10 -3.35 -3.96
CA ILE A 167 6.29 -2.76 -2.63
C ILE A 167 7.76 -2.35 -2.50
N THR A 168 8.00 -1.11 -2.10
CA THR A 168 9.32 -0.64 -1.69
C THR A 168 9.34 -0.45 -0.18
N VAL A 169 10.15 -1.22 0.54
CA VAL A 169 10.43 -0.97 1.96
C VAL A 169 11.67 -0.09 2.04
N GLN A 170 11.48 1.14 2.51
CA GLN A 170 12.55 2.13 2.64
C GLN A 170 13.57 1.70 3.70
N ASP A 171 14.82 2.06 3.45
CA ASP A 171 15.96 1.89 4.36
C ASP A 171 16.15 0.50 5.00
N TRP A 172 15.57 -0.56 4.42
CA TRP A 172 15.70 -1.95 4.86
C TRP A 172 17.14 -2.39 5.16
N PHE A 173 18.10 -1.98 4.32
CA PHE A 173 19.52 -2.34 4.46
C PHE A 173 20.34 -1.31 5.24
N ASN A 174 19.71 -0.25 5.77
CA ASN A 174 20.37 0.82 6.51
C ASN A 174 20.57 0.47 8.00
N SER A 175 19.51 0.03 8.69
CA SER A 175 19.56 -0.39 10.10
C SER A 175 18.43 -1.36 10.44
N ASP A 176 18.57 -2.10 11.55
CA ASP A 176 17.57 -3.11 11.94
C ASP A 176 16.21 -2.50 12.28
N ALA A 177 16.15 -1.28 12.81
CA ALA A 177 14.89 -0.59 13.14
C ALA A 177 14.06 -0.17 11.89
N GLN A 178 14.68 -0.12 10.71
CA GLN A 178 14.00 0.21 9.46
C GLN A 178 13.46 -1.02 8.73
N LYS A 179 13.79 -2.22 9.20
CA LYS A 179 13.28 -3.46 8.63
C LYS A 179 11.89 -3.74 9.19
N LEU A 180 11.09 -4.43 8.39
CA LEU A 180 9.96 -5.20 8.91
C LEU A 180 10.50 -6.53 9.44
N ASP A 181 9.95 -7.02 10.53
CA ASP A 181 10.33 -8.30 11.13
C ASP A 181 9.86 -9.48 10.28
N GLU A 182 8.66 -9.34 9.71
CA GLU A 182 7.99 -10.41 8.99
C GLU A 182 7.32 -9.94 7.70
N ILE A 183 7.40 -10.80 6.69
CA ILE A 183 6.55 -10.72 5.50
C ILE A 183 5.69 -11.99 5.52
N ARG A 184 4.37 -11.82 5.53
CA ARG A 184 3.41 -12.92 5.65
C ARG A 184 2.61 -13.06 4.38
N THR A 185 2.43 -14.29 3.91
CA THR A 185 1.47 -14.62 2.87
C THR A 185 0.76 -15.93 3.18
N GLY A 186 -0.58 -15.93 3.18
CA GLY A 186 -1.36 -17.08 3.60
C GLY A 186 -0.93 -17.56 4.99
N ASP A 187 -0.53 -18.82 5.09
CA ASP A 187 0.01 -19.45 6.31
C ASP A 187 1.56 -19.47 6.34
N SER A 188 2.23 -18.79 5.40
CA SER A 188 3.69 -18.71 5.29
C SER A 188 4.23 -17.38 5.84
N VAL A 189 5.39 -17.45 6.50
CA VAL A 189 6.13 -16.31 7.03
C VAL A 189 7.55 -16.33 6.53
N LEU A 190 8.03 -15.19 6.06
CA LEU A 190 9.42 -14.89 5.76
C LEU A 190 9.94 -13.92 6.83
N LEU A 191 10.91 -14.40 7.61
CA LEU A 191 11.58 -13.56 8.63
C LEU A 191 12.60 -12.63 7.97
N ALA A 192 12.79 -11.43 8.54
CA ALA A 192 13.75 -10.44 8.05
C ALA A 192 15.17 -11.00 7.81
N ASN A 193 15.63 -11.91 8.67
CA ASN A 193 16.95 -12.53 8.57
C ASN A 193 17.10 -13.52 7.40
N LYS A 194 16.01 -13.88 6.71
CA LYS A 194 16.01 -14.74 5.52
C LYS A 194 15.97 -13.95 4.22
N VAL A 195 15.51 -12.70 4.24
CA VAL A 195 15.34 -11.85 3.05
C VAL A 195 16.64 -11.72 2.24
N GLU A 196 17.79 -11.54 2.90
CA GLU A 196 19.09 -11.40 2.21
C GLU A 196 19.45 -12.63 1.35
N SER A 197 19.01 -13.83 1.76
CA SER A 197 19.26 -15.06 0.99
C SER A 197 18.47 -15.08 -0.31
N LEU A 198 17.22 -14.60 -0.27
CA LEU A 198 16.37 -14.47 -1.46
C LEU A 198 16.92 -13.39 -2.39
N VAL A 199 17.23 -12.21 -1.86
CA VAL A 199 17.84 -11.10 -2.62
C VAL A 199 19.12 -11.55 -3.32
N SER A 200 20.01 -12.25 -2.60
CA SER A 200 21.27 -12.73 -3.17
C SER A 200 21.06 -13.76 -4.29
N ALA A 201 20.11 -14.67 -4.13
CA ALA A 201 19.80 -15.69 -5.13
C ALA A 201 19.13 -15.08 -6.37
N MET A 202 18.16 -14.18 -6.17
CA MET A 202 17.43 -13.48 -7.23
C MET A 202 18.33 -12.54 -8.03
N ALA A 203 19.29 -11.87 -7.38
CA ALA A 203 20.25 -11.01 -8.07
C ALA A 203 21.09 -11.74 -9.13
N ALA A 204 21.26 -13.07 -9.04
CA ALA A 204 21.98 -13.86 -10.04
C ALA A 204 21.29 -13.92 -11.41
N PHE A 205 19.97 -13.66 -11.45
CA PHE A 205 19.14 -13.74 -12.66
C PHE A 205 18.80 -12.35 -13.24
N GLY A 206 19.03 -11.29 -12.46
CA GLY A 206 18.57 -9.93 -12.77
C GLY A 206 17.08 -9.75 -12.44
N ALA A 207 16.66 -8.50 -12.23
CA ALA A 207 15.26 -8.20 -11.92
C ALA A 207 14.33 -8.63 -13.08
N PRO A 208 13.09 -9.06 -12.79
CA PRO A 208 12.10 -9.35 -13.81
C PRO A 208 11.90 -8.13 -14.71
N PRO A 209 11.56 -8.32 -16.00
CA PRO A 209 11.19 -7.21 -16.86
C PRO A 209 10.04 -6.43 -16.23
N ALA A 210 10.15 -5.10 -16.20
CA ALA A 210 9.08 -4.23 -15.73
C ALA A 210 7.78 -4.50 -16.51
N GLY A 211 6.64 -4.46 -15.82
CA GLY A 211 5.33 -4.58 -16.44
C GLY A 211 4.63 -5.94 -16.27
N GLY A 212 4.86 -6.65 -15.14
CA GLY A 212 4.18 -7.92 -14.86
C GLY A 212 4.54 -9.08 -15.79
N ALA A 213 5.76 -9.11 -16.34
CA ALA A 213 6.21 -10.22 -17.14
C ALA A 213 6.42 -11.48 -16.27
N ASP A 214 5.91 -12.61 -16.75
CA ASP A 214 6.07 -13.89 -16.06
C ASP A 214 7.52 -14.40 -16.14
N LEU A 215 7.99 -15.07 -15.09
CA LEU A 215 9.34 -15.63 -15.04
C LEU A 215 9.49 -16.80 -16.02
N SER A 216 10.69 -17.00 -16.57
CA SER A 216 10.95 -18.22 -17.35
C SER A 216 10.86 -19.45 -16.45
N LYS A 217 10.54 -20.61 -17.03
CA LYS A 217 10.46 -21.86 -16.27
C LYS A 217 11.81 -22.21 -15.64
N GLU A 218 12.90 -21.98 -16.36
CA GLU A 218 14.26 -22.23 -15.90
C GLU A 218 14.59 -21.39 -14.66
N VAL A 219 14.24 -20.10 -14.67
CA VAL A 219 14.45 -19.22 -13.50
C VAL A 219 13.62 -19.69 -12.31
N ARG A 220 12.35 -20.07 -12.52
CA ARG A 220 11.50 -20.64 -11.47
C ARG A 220 12.11 -21.89 -10.86
N ASP A 221 12.47 -22.86 -11.69
CA ASP A 221 13.03 -24.14 -11.24
C ASP A 221 14.32 -23.94 -10.41
N GLU A 222 15.13 -22.91 -10.73
CA GLU A 222 16.36 -22.59 -10.01
C GLU A 222 16.13 -21.82 -8.69
N ILE A 223 15.12 -20.94 -8.60
CA ILE A 223 14.88 -20.14 -7.39
C ILE A 223 13.99 -20.84 -6.36
N THR A 224 13.10 -21.75 -6.79
CA THR A 224 12.16 -22.48 -5.91
C THR A 224 12.81 -23.09 -4.66
N PRO A 225 13.98 -23.77 -4.73
CA PRO A 225 14.62 -24.33 -3.54
C PRO A 225 15.00 -23.26 -2.50
N VAL A 226 15.36 -22.04 -2.94
CA VAL A 226 15.70 -20.93 -2.04
C VAL A 226 14.45 -20.34 -1.41
N ILE A 227 13.36 -20.22 -2.18
CA ILE A 227 12.03 -19.82 -1.69
C ILE A 227 11.60 -20.80 -0.59
N THR A 228 11.49 -22.09 -0.89
CA THR A 228 11.03 -23.10 0.08
C THR A 228 11.90 -23.16 1.35
N ALA A 229 13.20 -22.86 1.27
CA ALA A 229 14.10 -22.85 2.42
C ALA A 229 14.02 -21.55 3.26
N SER A 230 13.45 -20.48 2.69
CA SER A 230 13.37 -19.16 3.31
C SER A 230 12.04 -18.92 4.02
N TRP A 231 10.95 -19.48 3.48
CA TRP A 231 9.61 -19.40 4.06
C TRP A 231 9.35 -20.54 5.05
N GLN A 232 8.60 -20.26 6.12
CA GLN A 232 8.20 -21.22 7.13
C GLN A 232 6.71 -21.08 7.45
N ALA A 233 6.10 -22.08 8.07
CA ALA A 233 4.73 -21.96 8.58
C ALA A 233 4.66 -20.89 9.69
N ALA A 234 3.59 -20.08 9.65
CA ALA A 234 3.24 -19.09 10.66
C ALA A 234 3.01 -19.69 12.06
#